data_AF-A0A2A5ANI7-F1
#
_entry.id   AF-A0A2A5ANI7-F1
#
_cell.length_a   1.000
_cell.length_b   1.000
_cell.length_c   1.000
_cell.angle_alpha   90.00
_cell.angle_beta   90.00
_cell.angle_gamma   90.00
#
_symmetry.space_group_name_H-M   'P 1'
#
loop_
_entity.id
_entity.type
_entity.pdbx_description
1 polymer ?
#
loop_
_entity_poly.entity_id
_entity_poly.type
_entity_poly.pdbx_seq_one_letter_code
_entity_poly.pdbx_strand_id
1 'polypeptide(L)'
;MSNTAISVPRSSENTEKFVVRLPKGMRKHIADLAYDHHRSMNSEIVSRLERSILIDQSIGQIDPIAKERVVLKENGRSELQDFFDANDEVIIRHLSNLPPLKRQAVLTVLFSIK
;
A
#
# COMPACT_ATOMS: atom_id res chain seq x y z
N MET A 1 23.01 37.62 33.33
CA MET A 1 22.51 36.24 33.50
C MET A 1 21.80 35.84 32.20
N SER A 2 22.51 35.21 31.27
CA SER A 2 21.99 34.79 29.96
C SER A 2 21.60 33.31 30.04
N ASN A 3 20.31 33.03 29.88
CA ASN A 3 19.73 31.70 29.99
C ASN A 3 19.98 30.93 28.68
N THR A 4 21.00 30.08 28.67
CA THR A 4 21.28 29.15 27.57
C THR A 4 20.26 28.02 27.63
N ALA A 5 19.17 28.15 26.87
CA ALA A 5 18.24 27.05 26.66
C ALA A 5 18.96 25.95 25.87
N ILE A 6 19.32 24.87 26.55
CA ILE A 6 19.84 23.64 25.96
C ILE A 6 18.70 23.05 25.11
N SER A 7 18.74 23.25 23.81
CA SER A 7 17.84 22.58 22.87
C SER A 7 18.23 21.11 22.82
N VAL A 8 17.56 20.28 23.61
CA VAL A 8 17.69 18.81 23.52
C VAL A 8 17.36 18.40 22.08
N PRO A 9 18.26 17.70 21.37
CA PRO A 9 17.99 17.26 20.01
C PRO A 9 16.81 16.28 20.07
N ARG A 10 15.69 16.67 19.44
CA ARG A 10 14.56 15.76 19.26
C ARG A 10 15.02 14.59 18.40
N SER A 11 14.51 13.40 18.71
CA SER A 11 14.77 12.06 18.16
C SER A 11 14.70 11.87 16.62
N SER A 12 14.72 12.95 15.83
CA SER A 12 14.74 12.94 14.36
C SER A 12 16.11 12.64 13.74
N GLU A 13 17.16 12.45 14.55
CA GLU A 13 18.53 12.22 14.02
C GLU A 13 18.66 10.92 13.19
N ASN A 14 17.76 9.95 13.37
CA ASN A 14 17.72 8.71 12.59
C ASN A 14 16.63 8.70 11.49
N THR A 15 16.07 9.86 11.12
CA THR A 15 15.01 9.93 10.10
C THR A 15 15.50 10.57 8.81
N GLU A 16 15.37 9.85 7.70
CA GLU A 16 15.64 10.38 6.36
C GLU A 16 14.47 11.25 5.87
N LYS A 17 14.79 12.34 5.17
CA LYS A 17 13.79 13.30 4.66
C LYS A 17 13.79 13.29 3.14
N PHE A 18 12.61 13.16 2.56
CA PHE A 18 12.39 13.22 1.12
C PHE A 18 11.23 14.16 0.78
N VAL A 19 11.38 14.96 -0.28
CA VAL A 19 10.35 15.92 -0.71
C VAL A 19 9.64 15.39 -1.95
N VAL A 20 8.31 15.20 -1.84
CA VAL A 20 7.45 14.72 -2.92
C VAL A 20 6.70 15.88 -3.57
N ARG A 21 6.61 15.90 -4.89
CA ARG A 21 5.70 16.78 -5.64
C ARG A 21 4.36 16.07 -5.84
N LEU A 22 3.33 16.56 -5.17
CA LEU A 22 1.98 15.99 -5.26
C LEU A 22 1.14 16.69 -6.34
N PRO A 23 0.29 15.96 -7.08
CA PRO A 23 -0.72 16.55 -7.95
C PRO A 23 -1.69 17.47 -7.18
N LYS A 24 -2.35 18.37 -7.91
CA LYS A 24 -3.35 19.30 -7.34
C LYS A 24 -4.40 18.53 -6.55
N GLY A 25 -4.68 18.98 -5.32
CA GLY A 25 -5.69 18.38 -4.45
C GLY A 25 -5.23 17.16 -3.64
N MET A 26 -4.16 16.47 -4.05
CA MET A 26 -3.76 15.22 -3.40
C MET A 26 -3.25 15.41 -1.96
N ARG A 27 -2.60 16.55 -1.67
CA ARG A 27 -2.19 16.88 -0.29
C ARG A 27 -3.39 17.01 0.66
N LYS A 28 -4.49 17.64 0.20
CA LYS A 28 -5.71 17.78 0.99
C LYS A 28 -6.33 16.41 1.24
N HIS A 29 -6.43 15.58 0.20
CA HIS A 29 -6.94 14.23 0.33
C HIS A 29 -6.15 13.38 1.34
N ILE A 30 -4.81 13.48 1.35
CA ILE A 30 -3.98 12.82 2.37
C ILE A 30 -4.25 13.38 3.78
N ALA A 31 -4.45 14.69 3.91
CA ALA A 31 -4.77 15.31 5.20
C ALA A 31 -6.10 14.82 5.77
N ASP A 32 -7.14 14.74 4.93
CA ASP A 32 -8.47 14.25 5.32
C ASP A 32 -8.37 12.79 5.80
N LEU A 33 -7.65 11.93 5.05
CA LEU A 33 -7.46 10.52 5.44
C LEU A 33 -6.65 10.36 6.74
N ALA A 34 -5.62 11.19 6.92
CA ALA A 34 -4.81 11.16 8.14
C ALA A 34 -5.65 11.58 9.36
N TYR A 35 -6.54 12.57 9.20
CA TYR A 35 -7.50 12.99 10.22
C TYR A 35 -8.45 11.85 10.60
N ASP A 36 -9.06 11.20 9.60
CA ASP A 36 -9.98 10.08 9.79
C ASP A 36 -9.31 8.88 10.48
N HIS A 37 -8.04 8.64 10.19
CA HIS A 37 -7.25 7.57 10.81
C HIS A 37 -6.53 7.99 12.10
N HIS A 38 -6.83 9.18 12.63
CA HIS A 38 -6.26 9.71 13.88
C HIS A 38 -4.72 9.69 13.92
N ARG A 39 -4.07 10.04 12.80
CA ARG A 39 -2.61 10.06 12.69
C ARG A 39 -2.07 11.27 11.94
N SER A 40 -0.77 11.50 12.03
CA SER A 40 -0.13 12.56 11.26
C SER A 40 -0.12 12.23 9.75
N MET A 41 -0.09 13.25 8.89
CA MET A 41 0.07 13.03 7.44
C MET A 41 1.33 12.20 7.13
N ASN A 42 2.41 12.38 7.87
CA ASN A 42 3.64 11.60 7.70
C ASN A 42 3.39 10.12 8.00
N SER A 43 2.76 9.82 9.13
CA SER A 43 2.37 8.47 9.52
C SER A 43 1.42 7.82 8.50
N GLU A 44 0.50 8.59 7.91
CA GLU A 44 -0.37 8.12 6.84
C GLU A 44 0.41 7.72 5.58
N ILE A 45 1.34 8.56 5.14
CA ILE A 45 2.17 8.31 3.97
C ILE A 45 3.04 7.07 4.21
N VAL A 46 3.72 6.99 5.35
CA VAL A 46 4.59 5.86 5.70
C VAL A 46 3.81 4.54 5.69
N SER A 47 2.66 4.46 6.38
CA SER A 47 1.88 3.23 6.41
C SER A 47 1.33 2.81 5.04
N ARG A 48 1.05 3.76 4.14
CA ARG A 48 0.66 3.42 2.75
C ARG A 48 1.82 2.87 1.96
N LEU A 49 3.00 3.46 2.09
CA LEU A 49 4.21 2.97 1.44
C LEU A 49 4.58 1.57 1.95
N GLU A 50 4.58 1.35 3.26
CA GLU A 50 4.83 0.03 3.86
C GLU A 50 3.84 -1.02 3.34
N ARG A 51 2.54 -0.70 3.35
CA ARG A 51 1.51 -1.60 2.82
C ARG A 51 1.75 -1.92 1.34
N SER A 52 2.05 -0.91 0.52
CA SER A 52 2.31 -1.11 -0.92
C SER A 52 3.50 -2.02 -1.16
N ILE A 53 4.62 -1.78 -0.46
CA ILE A 53 5.84 -2.56 -0.59
C ILE A 53 5.62 -4.03 -0.17
N LEU A 54 4.89 -4.25 0.92
CA LEU A 54 4.57 -5.60 1.39
C LEU A 54 3.71 -6.37 0.38
N ILE A 55 2.74 -5.68 -0.25
CA ILE A 55 1.91 -6.26 -1.30
C ILE A 55 2.78 -6.66 -2.50
N ASP A 56 3.63 -5.75 -2.99
CA ASP A 56 4.53 -6.02 -4.13
C ASP A 56 5.48 -7.20 -3.85
N GLN A 57 6.01 -7.29 -2.64
CA GLN A 57 6.84 -8.42 -2.21
C GLN A 57 6.05 -9.72 -2.15
N SER A 58 4.83 -9.71 -1.62
CA SER A 58 3.99 -10.91 -1.54
C SER A 58 3.61 -11.45 -2.92
N ILE A 59 3.29 -10.56 -3.87
CA ILE A 59 2.99 -10.93 -5.26
C ILE A 59 4.24 -11.49 -5.95
N GLY A 60 5.41 -10.87 -5.70
CA GLY A 60 6.68 -11.32 -6.27
C GLY A 60 7.18 -12.68 -5.80
N GLN A 61 6.67 -13.20 -4.66
CA GLN A 61 7.01 -14.51 -4.10
C GLN A 61 6.03 -15.61 -4.52
N ILE A 62 4.85 -15.26 -5.02
CA ILE A 62 3.81 -16.24 -5.40
C ILE A 62 4.11 -16.89 -6.75
N ASP A 63 5.01 -16.36 -7.58
CA ASP A 63 5.26 -16.97 -8.89
C ASP A 63 6.61 -16.59 -9.55
N PRO A 64 7.61 -17.51 -9.55
CA PRO A 64 8.70 -17.47 -10.54
C PRO A 64 8.17 -17.60 -11.99
N ILE A 65 7.03 -18.27 -12.17
CA ILE A 65 6.40 -18.55 -13.47
C ILE A 65 5.68 -17.29 -14.03
N ALA A 66 5.13 -16.44 -13.17
CA ALA A 66 4.51 -15.19 -13.58
C ALA A 66 5.55 -14.17 -14.05
N LYS A 67 6.75 -14.15 -13.44
CA LYS A 67 7.86 -13.30 -13.92
C LYS A 67 8.29 -13.69 -15.34
N GLU A 68 8.35 -14.98 -15.66
CA GLU A 68 8.67 -15.45 -17.02
C GLU A 68 7.57 -15.09 -18.04
N ARG A 69 6.29 -15.10 -17.63
CA ARG A 69 5.17 -14.61 -18.47
C ARG A 69 5.16 -13.10 -18.67
N VAL A 70 5.66 -12.32 -17.70
CA VAL A 70 5.79 -10.86 -17.80
C VAL A 70 6.95 -10.47 -18.71
N VAL A 71 8.07 -11.19 -18.69
CA VAL A 71 9.27 -10.90 -19.51
C VAL A 71 9.02 -11.18 -21.01
N LEU A 72 8.12 -12.10 -21.37
CA LEU A 72 7.76 -12.36 -22.78
C LEU A 72 6.90 -11.25 -23.43
N LYS A 73 6.54 -10.18 -22.70
CA LYS A 73 5.65 -9.12 -23.18
C LYS A 73 6.27 -7.71 -23.20
N GLU A 74 7.60 -7.57 -23.27
CA GLU A 74 8.22 -6.24 -23.44
C GLU A 74 8.03 -5.63 -24.84
N ASN A 75 7.46 -6.34 -25.83
CA ASN A 75 7.37 -5.87 -27.21
C ASN A 75 6.01 -5.32 -27.68
N GLY A 76 5.05 -5.02 -26.79
CA GLY A 76 3.76 -4.50 -27.26
C GLY A 76 2.96 -3.81 -26.17
N ARG A 77 2.73 -2.52 -26.36
CA ARG A 77 1.80 -1.70 -25.56
C ARG A 77 0.38 -2.26 -25.61
N SER A 78 -0.33 -2.03 -24.49
CA SER A 78 -1.79 -2.09 -24.28
C SER A 78 -2.30 -3.49 -23.96
N GLU A 79 -2.78 -3.69 -22.72
CA GLU A 79 -3.83 -4.67 -22.31
C GLU A 79 -3.88 -4.93 -20.79
N LEU A 80 -3.00 -4.36 -19.94
CA LEU A 80 -3.13 -4.53 -18.48
C LEU A 80 -4.20 -3.63 -17.82
N GLN A 81 -4.82 -2.71 -18.57
CA GLN A 81 -5.92 -1.91 -18.05
C GLN A 81 -7.23 -2.73 -17.93
N ASP A 82 -7.31 -3.90 -18.57
CA ASP A 82 -8.57 -4.62 -18.76
C ASP A 82 -8.65 -6.00 -18.07
N PHE A 83 -7.62 -6.43 -17.32
CA PHE A 83 -7.62 -7.75 -16.64
C PHE A 83 -7.83 -7.73 -15.12
N PHE A 84 -7.83 -6.54 -14.50
CA PHE A 84 -8.42 -6.36 -13.17
C PHE A 84 -9.61 -5.45 -13.35
N ASP A 85 -10.74 -6.07 -13.68
CA ASP A 85 -11.98 -5.36 -13.88
C ASP A 85 -12.32 -4.61 -12.58
N ALA A 86 -13.05 -3.49 -12.63
CA ALA A 86 -13.38 -2.72 -11.41
C ALA A 86 -14.07 -3.59 -10.32
N ASN A 87 -14.64 -4.72 -10.75
CA ASN A 87 -15.21 -5.77 -9.92
C ASN A 87 -14.15 -6.51 -9.07
N ASP A 88 -12.96 -6.75 -9.59
CA ASP A 88 -11.89 -7.49 -8.90
C ASP A 88 -11.32 -6.69 -7.73
N GLU A 89 -11.12 -5.39 -7.90
CA GLU A 89 -10.74 -4.51 -6.78
C GLU A 89 -11.81 -4.51 -5.68
N VAL A 90 -13.08 -4.51 -6.06
CA VAL A 90 -14.21 -4.57 -5.11
C VAL A 90 -14.25 -5.92 -4.39
N ILE A 91 -14.02 -7.02 -5.11
CA ILE A 91 -13.97 -8.37 -4.53
C ILE A 91 -12.80 -8.49 -3.55
N ILE A 92 -11.61 -8.03 -3.94
CA ILE A 92 -10.41 -8.03 -3.08
C ILE A 92 -10.64 -7.15 -1.83
N ARG A 93 -11.27 -5.99 -1.99
CA ARG A 93 -11.65 -5.12 -0.86
C ARG A 93 -12.65 -5.80 0.08
N HIS A 94 -13.67 -6.47 -0.45
CA HIS A 94 -14.65 -7.17 0.38
C HIS A 94 -14.01 -8.36 1.10
N LEU A 95 -13.16 -9.12 0.42
CA LEU A 95 -12.46 -10.26 1.00
C LEU A 95 -11.52 -9.85 2.14
N SER A 96 -10.83 -8.73 1.96
CA SER A 96 -9.93 -8.15 2.98
C SER A 96 -10.67 -7.54 4.17
N ASN A 97 -11.90 -7.04 3.97
CA ASN A 97 -12.74 -6.51 5.05
C ASN A 97 -13.52 -7.59 5.83
N LEU A 98 -13.53 -8.84 5.37
CA LEU A 98 -14.19 -9.93 6.10
C LEU A 98 -13.43 -10.31 7.39
N PRO A 99 -14.15 -10.65 8.47
CA PRO A 99 -13.57 -11.28 9.65
C PRO A 99 -12.76 -12.54 9.30
N PRO A 100 -11.66 -12.83 10.02
CA PRO A 100 -10.73 -13.90 9.66
C PRO A 100 -11.39 -15.27 9.43
N LEU A 101 -12.35 -15.64 10.28
CA LEU A 101 -13.09 -16.90 10.17
C LEU A 101 -13.93 -16.98 8.88
N LYS A 102 -14.55 -15.87 8.47
CA LYS A 102 -15.35 -15.82 7.24
C LYS A 102 -14.46 -15.88 6.01
N ARG A 103 -13.32 -15.20 6.03
CA ARG A 103 -12.33 -15.26 4.95
C ARG A 103 -11.79 -16.69 4.79
N GLN A 104 -11.44 -17.35 5.89
CA GLN A 104 -10.95 -18.72 5.87
C GLN A 104 -12.00 -19.68 5.28
N ALA A 105 -13.27 -19.53 5.68
CA ALA A 105 -14.36 -20.35 5.14
C ALA A 105 -14.51 -20.18 3.61
N VAL A 106 -14.44 -18.95 3.11
CA VAL A 106 -14.51 -18.68 1.65
C VAL A 106 -13.34 -19.31 0.91
N LEU A 107 -12.11 -19.18 1.44
CA LEU A 107 -10.93 -19.81 0.84
C LEU A 107 -11.07 -21.33 0.84
N THR A 108 -11.51 -21.94 1.95
CA THR A 108 -11.72 -23.38 2.04
C THR A 108 -12.73 -23.88 1.01
N VAL A 109 -13.85 -23.18 0.82
CA VAL A 109 -14.86 -23.56 -0.19
C VAL A 109 -14.27 -23.46 -1.60
N LEU A 110 -13.59 -22.36 -1.94
CA LEU A 110 -12.98 -22.17 -3.25
C LEU A 110 -11.91 -23.23 -3.58
N PHE A 111 -11.10 -23.63 -2.59
CA PHE A 111 -10.07 -24.66 -2.77
C PHE A 111 -10.60 -26.10 -2.63
N SER A 112 -11.84 -26.28 -2.17
CA SER A 112 -12.49 -27.59 -2.07
C SER A 112 -13.30 -27.96 -3.32
N ILE A 113 -13.53 -27.00 -4.22
CA ILE A 113 -14.08 -27.27 -5.55
C ILE A 113 -12.89 -27.72 -6.42
N LYS A 114 -12.63 -29.02 -6.43
CA LYS A 114 -11.69 -29.68 -7.34
C LYS A 114 -12.40 -30.82 -8.05
#